data_AF-A0A925WKN0-F1
#
_entry.id   AF-A0A925WKN0-F1
#
_cell.length_a   1.000
_cell.length_b   1.000
_cell.length_c   1.000
_cell.angle_alpha   90.00
_cell.angle_beta   90.00
_cell.angle_gamma   90.00
#
_symmetry.space_group_name_H-M   'P 1'
#
loop_
_entity.id
_entity.type
_entity.pdbx_description
1 polymer ?
#
loop_
_entity_poly.entity_id
_entity_poly.type
_entity_poly.pdbx_seq_one_letter_code
_entity_poly.pdbx_strand_id
1 'polypeptide(L)' 'MTTKVGVIGFPLTHSLSPAMHNAAFKALGLDWTYELMAIPPDIVRLGL' A
#
# COMPACT_ATOMS: atom_id res chain seq x y z
N MET A 1 8.23 16.17 2.96
CA MET A 1 7.21 15.76 1.98
C MET A 1 7.16 14.26 2.10
N THR A 2 6.04 13.71 2.54
CA THR A 2 5.93 12.28 2.86
C THR A 2 5.98 11.43 1.60
N THR A 3 6.89 10.46 1.55
CA THR A 3 6.98 9.49 0.45
C THR A 3 5.88 8.45 0.58
N LYS A 4 5.10 8.22 -0.48
CA LYS A 4 4.05 7.21 -0.51
C LYS A 4 4.50 5.97 -1.24
N VAL A 5 4.32 4.82 -0.61
CA VAL A 5 4.50 3.50 -1.21
C VAL A 5 3.29 2.63 -0.89
N GLY A 6 3.13 1.51 -1.59
CA GLY A 6 1.98 0.65 -1.36
C GLY A 6 1.97 -0.60 -2.21
N VAL A 7 0.90 -1.38 -2.05
CA VAL A 7 0.64 -2.58 -2.86
C VAL A 7 -0.64 -2.41 -3.66
N ILE A 8 -0.59 -2.82 -4.92
CA ILE A 8 -1.74 -2.89 -5.83
C ILE A 8 -2.18 -4.34 -5.94
N GLY A 9 -3.49 -4.58 -5.83
CA GLY A 9 -4.08 -5.91 -5.98
C GLY A 9 -5.53 -5.94 -5.51
N PHE A 10 -6.17 -7.12 -5.55
CA PHE A 10 -7.53 -7.32 -5.03
C PHE A 10 -7.79 -8.81 -4.77
N PRO A 11 -8.40 -9.20 -3.63
CA PRO A 11 -8.69 -8.39 -2.44
C PRO A 11 -7.43 -8.14 -1.59
N LEU A 12 -7.35 -7.00 -0.90
CA LEU A 12 -6.18 -6.65 -0.05
C LEU A 12 -6.47 -6.59 1.46
N THR A 13 -7.71 -6.86 1.89
CA THR A 13 -8.15 -6.69 3.28
C THR A 13 -7.41 -7.56 4.30
N HIS A 14 -6.79 -8.66 3.86
CA HIS A 14 -6.01 -9.57 4.70
C HIS A 14 -4.51 -9.23 4.74
N SER A 15 -4.07 -8.19 4.01
CA SER A 15 -2.66 -7.82 3.92
C SER A 15 -2.16 -7.25 5.24
N LEU A 16 -1.11 -7.86 5.79
CA LEU A 16 -0.38 -7.35 6.96
C LEU A 16 0.69 -6.32 6.57
N SER A 17 0.89 -6.08 5.27
CA SER A 17 1.94 -5.17 4.77
C SER A 17 1.85 -3.75 5.36
N PRO A 18 0.68 -3.11 5.53
CA PRO A 18 0.62 -1.77 6.14
C PRO A 18 1.13 -1.75 7.57
N ALA A 19 0.79 -2.75 8.38
CA ALA A 19 1.25 -2.83 9.77
C ALA A 19 2.77 -3.00 9.82
N MET A 20 3.32 -3.91 9.00
CA MET A 20 4.75 -4.19 8.95
C MET A 20 5.58 -3.00 8.45
N HIS A 21 5.21 -2.40 7.32
CA HIS A 21 5.99 -1.33 6.70
C HIS A 21 5.89 -0.02 7.47
N ASN A 22 4.70 0.38 7.94
CA ASN A 22 4.57 1.62 8.73
C ASN A 22 5.32 1.52 10.07
N ALA A 23 5.37 0.32 10.69
CA ALA A 23 6.21 0.10 11.87
C ALA A 23 7.71 0.23 11.55
N ALA A 24 8.16 -0.32 10.43
CA ALA A 24 9.55 -0.18 9.97
C ALA A 24 9.92 1.28 9.66
N PHE A 25 9.05 2.03 8.97
CA PHE A 25 9.27 3.45 8.66
C PHE A 25 9.40 4.28 9.94
N LYS A 26 8.54 4.02 10.93
CA LYS A 26 8.62 4.66 12.24
C LYS A 26 9.92 4.33 12.96
N ALA A 27 10.35 3.06 12.96
CA ALA A 27 11.59 2.64 13.61
C ALA A 27 12.84 3.25 12.96
N LEU A 28 12.80 3.51 11.66
CA LEU A 28 13.90 4.09 10.88
C LEU A 28 13.85 5.62 10.77
N GLY A 29 12.82 6.28 11.30
CA GLY A 29 12.65 7.73 11.21
C GLY A 29 12.38 8.23 9.78
N LEU A 30 11.79 7.39 8.91
CA LEU A 30 11.46 7.75 7.54
C LEU A 30 10.09 8.46 7.48
N ASP A 31 10.02 9.62 6.80
CA ASP A 31 8.77 10.34 6.47
C ASP A 31 8.02 9.62 5.33
N TRP A 32 7.63 8.36 5.57
CA TRP A 32 7.06 7.45 4.56
C TRP A 32 5.73 6.86 5.05
N THR A 33 4.82 6.59 4.12
CA THR A 33 3.55 5.90 4.38
C THR A 33 3.33 4.72 3.43
N TYR A 34 2.78 3.63 3.96
CA TYR A 34 2.39 2.45 3.20
C TYR A 34 0.86 2.34 3.06
N GLU A 35 0.35 2.33 1.83
CA GLU A 35 -1.09 2.32 1.51
C GLU A 35 -1.51 1.03 0.75
N LEU A 36 -2.77 0.60 0.92
CA LEU A 36 -3.38 -0.46 0.13
C LEU A 36 -4.16 0.16 -1.04
N MET A 37 -3.81 -0.22 -2.26
CA MET A 37 -4.53 0.19 -3.47
C MET A 37 -5.33 -1.00 -4.01
N ALA A 38 -6.54 -1.16 -3.47
CA ALA A 38 -7.44 -2.24 -3.86
C ALA A 38 -8.07 -1.94 -5.23
N ILE A 39 -7.57 -2.59 -6.29
CA ILE A 39 -8.07 -2.42 -7.66
C ILE A 39 -8.69 -3.74 -8.13
N PRO A 40 -10.04 -3.82 -8.15
CA PRO A 40 -10.74 -4.95 -8.73
C PRO A 40 -10.30 -5.25 -10.18
N PRO A 41 -10.19 -6.52 -10.58
CA PRO A 41 -9.65 -6.91 -11.89
C PRO A 41 -10.50 -6.43 -13.07
N ASP A 42 -11.78 -6.17 -12.85
CA ASP A 42 -12.71 -5.57 -13.81
C ASP A 42 -12.36 -4.11 -14.16
N ILE A 43 -11.73 -3.37 -13.23
CA ILE A 43 -11.25 -2.00 -13.48
C ILE A 43 -9.99 -2.01 -14.35
N VAL A 44 -9.10 -2.99 -14.18
CA VAL A 44 -7.84 -3.09 -14.97
C VAL A 44 -8.13 -3.28 -16.46
N ARG A 45 -9.26 -3.90 -16.82
CA ARG A 45 -9.69 -4.06 -18.22
C ARG A 45 -10.11 -2.75 -18.90
N LEU A 46 -10.35 -1.68 -18.14
CA LEU A 46 -10.80 -0.37 -18.64
C LEU A 46 -9.64 0.60 -18.93
N GLY A 47 -8.39 0.15 -18.81
CA GLY A 47 -7.22 0.92 -19.28
C GLY A 47 -6.71 1.98 -18.30
N LEU A 48 -6.61 1.63 -17.01
CA LEU A 48 -5.59 2.22 -16.14
C LEU A 48 -4.20 1.71 -16.54
#